data_AF-A0A1J9UVX6-F1
#
_entry.id   AF-A0A1J9UVX6-F1
#
_cell.length_a   1.000
_cell.length_b   1.000
_cell.length_c   1.000
_cell.angle_alpha   90.00
_cell.angle_beta   90.00
_cell.angle_gamma   90.00
#
_symmetry.space_group_name_H-M   'P 1'
#
loop_
_entity.id
_entity.type
_entity.pdbx_description
1 polymer ?
#
loop_
_entity_poly.entity_id
_entity_poly.type
_entity_poly.pdbx_seq_one_letter_code
_entity_poly.pdbx_strand_id
1 'polypeptide(L)'
;MTLTLLLLIFIFIAFIFALTIIFITVKKGKFSKRPYLQSIIVYILFFTNWILYLTSFYSLLPEKVSEFIFLPIWFVLCILGCIVFWREWRNNRVFSICIGFLSIISFLFGLFLLVLSGM
;
A
#
# COMPACT_ATOMS: atom_id res chain seq x y z
N MET A 1 -19.68 -10.72 6.79
CA MET A 1 -19.98 -9.49 6.01
C MET A 1 -19.69 -8.20 6.76
N THR A 2 -20.03 -8.07 8.05
CA THR A 2 -19.74 -6.83 8.83
C THR A 2 -18.26 -6.58 9.07
N LEU A 3 -17.48 -7.63 9.38
CA LEU A 3 -16.05 -7.52 9.68
C LEU A 3 -15.21 -7.18 8.43
N THR A 4 -15.55 -7.77 7.28
CA THR A 4 -14.94 -7.46 5.98
C THR A 4 -15.22 -6.03 5.53
N LEU A 5 -16.45 -5.53 5.76
CA LEU A 5 -16.83 -4.15 5.46
C LEU A 5 -16.08 -3.15 6.36
N LEU A 6 -15.96 -3.47 7.65
CA LEU A 6 -15.25 -2.62 8.61
C LEU A 6 -13.75 -2.54 8.29
N LEU A 7 -13.15 -3.66 7.90
CA LEU A 7 -11.74 -3.72 7.48
C LEU A 7 -11.51 -2.93 6.18
N LEU A 8 -12.42 -3.03 5.22
CA LEU A 8 -12.41 -2.24 3.99
C LEU A 8 -12.49 -0.73 4.29
N ILE A 9 -13.41 -0.32 5.17
CA ILE A 9 -13.56 1.09 5.58
C ILE A 9 -12.29 1.60 6.27
N PHE A 10 -11.70 0.79 7.17
CA PHE A 10 -10.47 1.14 7.86
C PHE A 10 -9.31 1.38 6.89
N ILE A 11 -9.16 0.50 5.89
CA ILE A 11 -8.17 0.62 4.82
C ILE A 11 -8.41 1.89 4.00
N PHE A 12 -9.68 2.15 3.64
CA PHE A 12 -10.04 3.33 2.85
C PHE A 12 -9.73 4.64 3.58
N ILE A 13 -10.00 4.69 4.89
CA ILE A 13 -9.67 5.82 5.75
C ILE A 13 -8.14 6.00 5.83
N ALA A 14 -7.40 4.92 6.07
CA ALA A 14 -5.94 4.94 6.10
C ALA A 14 -5.32 5.45 4.79
N PHE A 15 -5.90 5.06 3.66
CA PHE A 15 -5.50 5.48 2.32
C PHE A 15 -5.75 6.97 2.06
N ILE A 16 -6.93 7.48 2.43
CA ILE A 16 -7.26 8.92 2.38
C ILE A 16 -6.31 9.72 3.29
N PHE A 17 -5.96 9.17 4.45
CA PHE A 17 -5.05 9.81 5.40
C PHE A 17 -3.63 9.92 4.84
N ALA A 18 -3.12 8.86 4.19
CA ALA A 18 -1.81 8.90 3.52
C ALA A 18 -1.79 9.94 2.39
N LEU A 19 -2.83 10.01 1.56
CA LEU A 19 -2.96 11.00 0.48
C LEU A 19 -3.00 12.44 0.99
N THR A 20 -3.83 12.70 1.99
CA THR A 20 -3.98 14.03 2.58
C THR A 20 -2.68 14.51 3.23
N ILE A 21 -1.94 13.63 3.93
CA ILE A 21 -0.63 13.95 4.48
C ILE A 21 0.35 14.32 3.35
N ILE A 22 0.41 13.55 2.26
CA ILE A 22 1.30 13.87 1.13
C ILE A 22 0.91 15.20 0.50
N PHE A 23 -0.37 15.45 0.23
CA PHE A 23 -0.83 16.67 -0.40
C PHE A 23 -0.53 17.91 0.48
N ILE A 24 -0.77 17.81 1.79
CA ILE A 24 -0.43 18.86 2.75
C ILE A 24 1.08 19.08 2.81
N THR A 25 1.87 18.01 2.78
CA THR A 25 3.34 18.07 2.88
C THR A 25 3.97 18.66 1.62
N VAL A 26 3.42 18.33 0.43
CA VAL A 26 3.79 18.94 -0.86
C VAL A 26 3.42 20.42 -0.88
N LYS A 27 2.18 20.77 -0.52
CA LYS A 27 1.68 22.15 -0.59
C LYS A 27 2.39 23.08 0.39
N LYS A 28 2.79 22.59 1.56
CA LYS A 28 3.54 23.39 2.56
C LYS A 28 5.00 23.61 2.18
N GLY A 29 5.52 22.98 1.13
CA GLY A 29 6.93 23.09 0.73
C GLY A 29 7.92 22.63 1.81
N LYS A 30 7.43 22.00 2.90
CA LYS A 30 8.21 21.57 4.08
C LYS A 30 8.97 20.26 3.85
N PHE A 31 9.23 19.90 2.59
CA PHE A 31 10.20 18.87 2.32
C PHE A 31 11.57 19.42 2.71
N SER A 32 12.12 18.93 3.82
CA SER A 32 13.51 19.22 4.18
C SER A 32 14.45 18.85 3.02
N LYS A 33 14.12 17.76 2.30
CA LYS A 33 14.71 17.33 1.02
C LYS A 33 13.64 16.63 0.16
N ARG A 34 13.75 16.74 -1.17
CA ARG A 34 12.86 16.01 -2.10
C ARG A 34 12.93 14.49 -1.81
N PRO A 35 11.79 13.78 -1.78
CA PRO A 35 11.81 12.33 -1.62
C PRO A 35 12.53 11.65 -2.78
N TYR A 36 13.15 10.50 -2.54
CA TYR A 36 13.84 9.76 -3.60
C TYR A 36 12.84 9.30 -4.66
N LEU A 37 13.25 9.32 -5.94
CA LEU A 37 12.44 8.82 -7.05
C LEU A 37 11.98 7.37 -6.82
N GLN A 38 12.84 6.54 -6.22
CA GLN A 38 12.51 5.16 -5.87
C GLN A 38 11.32 5.07 -4.90
N SER A 39 11.27 5.98 -3.92
CA SER A 39 10.20 6.03 -2.93
C SER A 39 8.88 6.46 -3.56
N ILE A 40 8.92 7.38 -4.51
CA ILE A 40 7.75 7.78 -5.30
C ILE A 40 7.25 6.61 -6.16
N ILE A 41 8.16 5.90 -6.83
CA ILE A 41 7.82 4.74 -7.67
C ILE A 41 7.12 3.65 -6.83
N VAL A 42 7.68 3.30 -5.67
CA VAL A 42 7.08 2.30 -4.77
C VAL A 42 5.72 2.77 -4.25
N TYR A 43 5.57 4.06 -3.95
CA TYR A 43 4.27 4.61 -3.56
C TYR A 43 3.21 4.48 -4.67
N ILE A 44 3.57 4.81 -5.91
CA ILE A 44 2.69 4.65 -7.08
C ILE A 44 2.34 3.18 -7.29
N LEU A 45 3.30 2.27 -7.18
CA LEU A 45 3.08 0.82 -7.28
C LEU A 45 2.06 0.30 -6.27
N PHE A 46 2.17 0.73 -5.00
CA PHE A 46 1.15 0.41 -3.99
C PHE A 46 -0.23 0.92 -4.42
N PHE A 47 -0.31 2.17 -4.89
CA PHE A 47 -1.55 2.76 -5.37
C PHE A 47 -2.19 1.98 -6.51
N THR A 48 -1.40 1.68 -7.54
CA THR A 48 -1.85 0.90 -8.69
C THR A 48 -2.35 -0.47 -8.25
N ASN A 49 -1.62 -1.15 -7.36
CA ASN A 49 -2.00 -2.46 -6.88
C ASN A 49 -3.32 -2.45 -6.08
N TRP A 50 -3.51 -1.46 -5.20
CA TRP A 50 -4.77 -1.25 -4.49
C TRP A 50 -5.93 -0.93 -5.43
N ILE A 51 -5.72 -0.09 -6.44
CA ILE A 51 -6.75 0.23 -7.44
C ILE A 51 -7.13 -1.02 -8.23
N LEU A 52 -6.16 -1.81 -8.71
CA LEU A 52 -6.41 -3.05 -9.44
C LEU A 52 -7.23 -4.05 -8.62
N TYR A 53 -7.00 -4.10 -7.30
CA TYR A 53 -7.80 -4.90 -6.40
C TYR A 53 -9.24 -4.36 -6.25
N LEU A 54 -9.38 -3.06 -5.97
CA LEU A 54 -10.70 -2.43 -5.76
C LEU A 54 -11.57 -2.45 -7.01
N THR A 55 -10.99 -2.32 -8.20
CA THR A 55 -11.70 -2.42 -9.48
C THR A 55 -12.03 -3.86 -9.88
N SER A 56 -11.71 -4.84 -9.03
CA SER A 56 -11.87 -6.27 -9.31
C SER A 56 -11.22 -6.70 -10.62
N PHE A 57 -10.17 -6.01 -11.07
CA PHE A 57 -9.51 -6.33 -12.34
C PHE A 57 -9.00 -7.77 -12.36
N TYR A 58 -8.57 -8.25 -11.19
CA TYR A 58 -8.10 -9.62 -10.98
C TYR A 58 -9.22 -10.68 -11.08
N SER A 59 -10.51 -10.34 -11.05
CA SER A 59 -11.60 -11.30 -11.28
C SER A 59 -11.87 -11.57 -12.76
N LEU A 60 -11.31 -10.76 -13.66
CA LEU A 60 -11.32 -11.03 -15.11
C LEU A 60 -10.39 -12.19 -15.49
N LEU A 61 -9.44 -12.53 -14.60
CA LEU A 61 -8.51 -13.64 -14.77
C LEU A 61 -9.07 -14.91 -14.11
N PRO A 62 -8.73 -16.12 -14.61
CA PRO A 62 -9.13 -17.36 -13.97
C PRO A 62 -8.72 -17.38 -12.49
N GLU A 63 -9.62 -17.77 -11.60
CA GLU A 63 -9.44 -17.66 -10.13
C GLU A 63 -8.09 -18.20 -9.65
N LYS A 64 -7.69 -19.38 -10.13
CA LYS A 64 -6.41 -20.00 -9.76
C LYS A 64 -5.17 -19.22 -10.21
N VAL A 65 -5.25 -18.53 -11.35
CA VAL A 65 -4.13 -17.73 -11.89
C VAL A 65 -4.06 -16.38 -11.20
N SER A 66 -5.23 -15.81 -10.93
CA SER A 66 -5.39 -14.54 -10.24
C SER A 66 -4.79 -14.58 -8.84
N GLU A 67 -5.18 -15.57 -8.04
CA GLU A 67 -4.73 -15.74 -6.66
C GLU A 67 -3.22 -16.00 -6.57
N PHE A 68 -2.69 -16.82 -7.50
CA PHE A 68 -1.28 -17.15 -7.57
C PHE A 68 -0.38 -15.96 -7.92
N ILE A 69 -0.87 -14.98 -8.70
CA ILE A 69 -0.10 -13.79 -9.08
C ILE A 69 -0.27 -12.70 -8.04
N PHE A 70 -1.50 -12.53 -7.54
CA PHE A 70 -1.88 -11.45 -6.65
C PHE A 70 -1.16 -11.50 -5.31
N LEU A 71 -1.23 -12.64 -4.61
CA LEU A 71 -0.66 -12.81 -3.27
C LEU A 71 0.86 -12.55 -3.25
N PRO A 72 1.68 -13.18 -4.13
CA PRO A 72 3.11 -12.94 -4.16
C PRO A 72 3.47 -11.48 -4.48
N ILE A 73 2.79 -10.85 -5.44
CA ILE A 73 3.02 -9.44 -5.78
C ILE A 73 2.73 -8.54 -4.57
N TRP A 74 1.65 -8.83 -3.83
CA TRP A 74 1.27 -8.09 -2.64
C TRP A 74 2.37 -8.14 -1.57
N PHE A 75 2.91 -9.33 -1.29
CA PHE A 75 3.99 -9.50 -0.31
C PHE A 75 5.32 -8.88 -0.76
N VAL A 76 5.67 -9.01 -2.05
CA VAL A 76 6.87 -8.36 -2.61
C VAL A 76 6.79 -6.84 -2.47
N LEU A 77 5.62 -6.25 -2.73
CA LEU A 77 5.41 -4.82 -2.52
C LEU A 77 5.58 -4.41 -1.05
N CYS A 78 5.11 -5.22 -0.10
CA CYS A 78 5.32 -4.98 1.33
C CYS A 78 6.82 -4.97 1.68
N ILE A 79 7.59 -5.93 1.18
CA ILE A 79 9.05 -6.00 1.40
C ILE A 79 9.73 -4.76 0.80
N LEU A 80 9.41 -4.39 -0.44
CA LEU A 80 9.92 -3.18 -1.08
C LEU A 80 9.55 -1.92 -0.30
N GLY A 81 8.32 -1.83 0.21
CA GLY A 81 7.85 -0.76 1.07
C GLY A 81 8.69 -0.63 2.34
N CYS A 82 9.04 -1.73 3.00
CA CYS A 82 9.90 -1.73 4.18
C CYS A 82 11.33 -1.28 3.88
N ILE A 83 11.90 -1.71 2.76
CA ILE A 83 13.25 -1.28 2.32
C ILE A 83 13.27 0.22 2.06
N VAL A 84 12.27 0.71 1.31
CA VAL A 84 12.12 2.13 0.98
C VAL A 84 11.86 2.96 2.22
N PHE A 85 11.03 2.48 3.16
CA PHE A 85 10.83 3.10 4.47
C PHE A 85 12.17 3.32 5.17
N TRP A 86 12.99 2.28 5.32
CA TRP A 86 14.28 2.41 6.01
C TRP A 86 15.21 3.42 5.32
N ARG A 87 15.23 3.42 3.98
CA ARG A 87 16.05 4.33 3.18
C ARG A 87 15.58 5.78 3.29
N GLU A 88 14.28 6.01 3.20
CA GLU A 88 13.68 7.35 3.21
C GLU A 88 13.64 7.95 4.63
N TRP A 89 13.70 7.14 5.69
CA TRP A 89 13.67 7.59 7.08
C TRP A 89 14.70 8.68 7.41
N ARG A 90 15.91 8.59 6.83
CA ARG A 90 16.97 9.60 7.02
C ARG A 90 16.81 10.85 6.16
N ASN A 91 16.10 10.76 5.03
CA ASN A 91 15.94 11.88 4.10
C ASN A 91 14.68 12.67 4.41
N ASN A 92 13.56 11.97 4.51
CA ASN A 92 12.25 12.55 4.72
C ASN A 92 11.38 11.64 5.57
N ARG A 93 11.35 11.96 6.88
CA ARG A 93 10.57 11.19 7.87
C ARG A 93 9.09 11.12 7.54
N VAL A 94 8.48 12.18 7.03
CA VAL A 94 7.02 12.20 6.76
C VAL A 94 6.69 11.20 5.64
N PHE A 95 7.42 11.27 4.53
CA PHE A 95 7.19 10.37 3.40
C PHE A 95 7.54 8.92 3.75
N SER A 96 8.58 8.72 4.55
CA SER A 96 8.90 7.43 5.13
C SER A 96 7.72 6.88 5.93
N ILE A 97 7.20 7.61 6.92
CA ILE A 97 6.07 7.16 7.74
C ILE A 97 4.86 6.78 6.88
N CYS A 98 4.55 7.56 5.84
CA CYS A 98 3.48 7.21 4.89
C CYS A 98 3.70 5.85 4.22
N ILE A 99 4.90 5.60 3.68
CA ILE A 99 5.22 4.32 3.02
C ILE A 99 5.21 3.16 4.02
N GLY A 100 5.76 3.35 5.21
CA GLY A 100 5.75 2.33 6.26
C GLY A 100 4.33 1.95 6.65
N PHE A 101 3.45 2.94 6.82
CA PHE A 101 2.05 2.71 7.14
C PHE A 101 1.30 1.98 6.02
N LEU A 102 1.49 2.39 4.76
CA LEU A 102 0.94 1.68 3.59
C LEU A 102 1.42 0.23 3.51
N SER A 103 2.71 -0.01 3.78
CA SER A 103 3.28 -1.36 3.79
C SER A 103 2.64 -2.24 4.86
N ILE A 104 2.53 -1.74 6.10
CA ILE A 104 1.93 -2.49 7.22
C ILE A 104 0.47 -2.85 6.93
N ILE A 105 -0.33 -1.90 6.45
CA ILE A 105 -1.73 -2.14 6.13
C ILE A 105 -1.87 -3.13 4.97
N SER A 106 -1.06 -2.97 3.93
CA SER A 106 -1.06 -3.88 2.79
C SER A 106 -0.65 -5.30 3.21
N PHE A 107 0.29 -5.43 4.14
CA PHE A 107 0.73 -6.71 4.68
C PHE A 107 -0.37 -7.38 5.51
N LEU A 108 -1.02 -6.64 6.42
CA LEU A 108 -2.16 -7.15 7.18
C LEU A 108 -3.29 -7.61 6.26
N PHE A 109 -3.53 -6.87 5.18
CA PHE A 109 -4.53 -7.24 4.18
C PHE A 109 -4.14 -8.51 3.41
N GLY A 110 -2.87 -8.60 2.98
CA GLY A 110 -2.35 -9.81 2.32
C GLY A 110 -2.44 -11.05 3.21
N LEU A 111 -2.12 -10.92 4.51
CA LEU A 111 -2.31 -11.99 5.48
C LEU A 111 -3.78 -12.38 5.65
N PHE A 112 -4.68 -11.40 5.73
CA PHE A 112 -6.12 -11.67 5.85
C PHE A 112 -6.65 -12.43 4.63
N LEU A 113 -6.23 -12.05 3.43
CA LEU A 113 -6.58 -12.77 2.19
C LEU A 113 -5.99 -14.18 2.16
N LEU A 114 -4.74 -14.37 2.62
CA LEU A 114 -4.11 -15.68 2.69
C LEU A 114 -4.88 -16.62 3.64
N VAL A 115 -5.34 -16.11 4.78
CA VAL A 115 -6.18 -16.88 5.72
C VAL A 115 -7.52 -17.24 5.10
N LEU A 116 -8.16 -16.31 4.38
CA LEU A 116 -9.44 -16.57 3.70
C LEU A 116 -9.32 -17.57 2.54
N SER A 117 -8.21 -17.53 1.81
CA SER A 117 -7.89 -18.45 0.71
C SER A 117 -7.68 -19.89 1.18
N GLY A 118 -7.12 -20.06 2.38
CA GLY A 118 -6.86 -21.37 2.99
C GLY A 118 -8.06 -21.98 3.74
N MET A 119 -9.18 -21.27 3.84
CA MET A 119 -10.45 -21.75 4.43
C MET A 119 -11.39 -22.27 3.36
#